data_AF-A0A1I7XN38-F1
#
_entry.id   AF-A0A1I7XN38-F1
#
_cell.length_a   1.000
_cell.length_b   1.000
_cell.length_c   1.000
_cell.angle_alpha   90.00
_cell.angle_beta   90.00
_cell.angle_gamma   90.00
#
_symmetry.space_group_name_H-M   'P 1'
#
loop_
_entity.id
_entity.type
_entity.pdbx_description
1 polymer ?
#
loop_
_entity_poly.entity_id
_entity_poly.type
_entity_poly.pdbx_seq_one_letter_code
_entity_poly.pdbx_strand_id
1 'polypeptide(L)'
;MAAVRSGFLDVLIQGEWHRVLATLDPTAITLQAIENEHLQDLESEKRTVRVVKYDGNGLGISIKGGRDNNIPIIISKIFKGMAADHTGELFVGDTILAVNGESLVDATHDDAVKALKRAGRVVDLYVQYKRDELVRRDNIIEKIEWDDEVCERIRTIGLKLAYVARAGMDADVEGRIFEMRSPSGRFALAFRCISSTEADAWFEAVHGCSNALLTQALAQVNIMLGGHPQVRRMGWMAEEVVEDGITMWKPKFVTLTHSELLFYEAVPQLKAEWAEPRIGRPLVATRVVQTTSRTAPIMKG
;
A
#
# COMPACT_ATOMS: atom_id res chain seq x y z
N MET A 1 16.63 12.78 -2.48
CA MET A 1 16.21 14.07 -3.09
C MET A 1 15.33 14.80 -2.09
N ALA A 2 15.24 16.13 -2.16
CA ALA A 2 14.34 16.87 -1.27
C ALA A 2 12.87 16.55 -1.60
N ALA A 3 12.03 16.43 -0.57
CA ALA A 3 10.60 16.21 -0.77
C ALA A 3 9.95 17.44 -1.43
N VAL A 4 9.09 17.18 -2.41
CA VAL A 4 8.25 18.19 -3.09
C VAL A 4 7.03 18.50 -2.24
N ARG A 5 6.43 17.47 -1.61
CA ARG A 5 5.25 17.60 -0.74
C ARG A 5 5.24 16.44 0.27
N SER A 6 4.72 16.69 1.46
CA SER A 6 4.40 15.62 2.43
C SER A 6 3.10 15.93 3.14
N GLY A 7 2.36 14.89 3.55
CA GLY A 7 1.10 15.05 4.27
C GLY A 7 0.31 13.75 4.35
N PHE A 8 -0.81 13.82 5.05
CA PHE A 8 -1.68 12.66 5.27
C PHE A 8 -2.67 12.48 4.13
N LEU A 9 -2.82 11.24 3.67
CA LEU A 9 -3.80 10.80 2.69
C LEU A 9 -4.52 9.56 3.21
N ASP A 10 -5.76 9.34 2.81
CA ASP A 10 -6.39 8.03 2.99
C ASP A 10 -6.22 7.23 1.69
N VAL A 11 -5.79 5.97 1.77
CA VAL A 11 -5.60 5.07 0.63
C VAL A 11 -6.62 3.95 0.72
N LEU A 12 -7.30 3.66 -0.39
CA LEU A 12 -8.24 2.54 -0.48
C LEU A 12 -7.48 1.22 -0.66
N ILE A 13 -7.60 0.31 0.31
CA ILE A 13 -6.95 -1.00 0.28
C ILE A 13 -7.99 -2.05 0.69
N GLN A 14 -8.20 -3.07 -0.15
CA GLN A 14 -9.18 -4.15 0.10
C GLN A 14 -10.60 -3.65 0.45
N GLY A 15 -11.01 -2.50 -0.11
CA GLY A 15 -12.34 -1.91 0.12
C GLY A 15 -12.45 -1.00 1.35
N GLU A 16 -11.38 -0.84 2.13
CA GLU A 16 -11.36 0.04 3.30
C GLU A 16 -10.37 1.20 3.11
N TRP A 17 -10.70 2.37 3.67
CA TRP A 17 -9.85 3.56 3.62
C TRP A 17 -8.88 3.57 4.81
N HIS A 18 -7.58 3.60 4.53
CA HIS A 18 -6.53 3.61 5.54
C HIS A 18 -5.71 4.89 5.46
N ARG A 19 -5.52 5.56 6.61
CA ARG A 19 -4.71 6.77 6.65
C ARG A 19 -3.23 6.44 6.62
N VAL A 20 -2.50 7.11 5.74
CA VAL A 20 -1.05 6.95 5.53
C VAL A 20 -0.38 8.32 5.51
N LEU A 21 0.90 8.35 5.87
CA LEU A 21 1.76 9.49 5.59
C LEU A 21 2.34 9.31 4.18
N ALA A 22 2.05 10.27 3.30
CA ALA A 22 2.58 10.30 1.94
C ALA A 22 3.68 11.36 1.82
N THR A 23 4.80 10.99 1.21
CA THR A 23 5.90 11.90 0.89
C THR A 23 6.23 11.80 -0.59
N LEU A 24 6.04 12.90 -1.30
CA LEU A 24 6.32 13.02 -2.73
C LEU A 24 7.73 13.59 -2.93
N ASP A 25 8.52 12.93 -3.75
CA ASP A 25 9.73 13.47 -4.36
C ASP A 25 9.59 13.54 -5.90
N PRO A 26 10.55 14.11 -6.65
CA PRO A 26 10.43 14.26 -8.10
C PRO A 26 10.31 12.94 -8.89
N THR A 27 10.61 11.81 -8.27
CA THR A 27 10.67 10.50 -8.93
C THR A 27 9.68 9.49 -8.38
N ALA A 28 9.21 9.66 -7.15
CA ALA A 28 8.34 8.71 -6.48
C ALA A 28 7.45 9.35 -5.42
N ILE A 29 6.34 8.67 -5.11
CA ILE A 29 5.57 8.91 -3.89
C ILE A 29 5.78 7.73 -2.92
N THR A 30 6.22 8.05 -1.71
CA THR A 30 6.48 7.10 -0.65
C THR A 30 5.31 7.10 0.33
N LEU A 31 4.78 5.92 0.62
CA LEU A 31 3.68 5.69 1.55
C LEU A 31 4.19 4.99 2.79
N GLN A 32 3.85 5.55 3.95
CA GLN A 32 4.15 4.99 5.26
C GLN A 32 2.84 4.83 6.02
N ALA A 33 2.57 3.62 6.52
CA ALA A 33 1.44 3.38 7.40
C ALA A 33 1.58 4.27 8.65
N ILE A 34 0.49 4.94 9.03
CA ILE A 34 0.44 5.62 10.33
C ILE A 34 0.17 4.54 11.36
N GLU A 35 1.20 4.16 12.09
CA GLU A 35 0.97 3.59 13.41
C GLU A 35 0.28 4.70 14.21
N ASN A 36 -0.87 4.44 14.84
CA ASN A 36 -1.47 5.39 15.77
C ASN A 36 -0.44 5.64 16.88
N GLU A 37 0.40 6.68 16.72
CA GLU A 37 1.30 7.23 17.73
C GLU A 37 0.47 7.99 18.77
N HIS A 38 -0.43 7.27 19.43
CA HIS A 38 -0.93 7.62 20.74
C HIS A 38 -0.83 6.35 21.59
N LEU A 39 0.42 6.02 21.92
CA LEU A 39 0.90 5.39 23.17
C LEU A 39 2.41 5.04 23.09
N GLN A 40 3.23 5.79 22.34
CA GLN A 40 4.70 5.62 22.32
C GLN A 40 5.43 6.30 23.50
N ASP A 41 4.79 6.40 24.67
CA ASP A 41 5.46 6.88 25.90
C ASP A 41 5.51 5.86 27.04
N LEU A 42 5.09 4.61 26.80
CA LEU A 42 5.38 3.51 27.73
C LEU A 42 5.69 2.27 26.90
N GLU A 43 6.98 1.97 26.70
CA GLU A 43 7.37 0.56 26.84
C GLU A 43 6.68 0.08 28.11
N SER A 44 5.63 -0.74 27.99
CA SER A 44 4.91 -1.18 29.17
C SER A 44 5.93 -1.82 30.10
N GLU A 45 6.11 -1.20 31.26
CA GLU A 45 7.20 -1.51 32.17
C GLU A 45 7.18 -3.01 32.47
N LYS A 46 8.33 -3.68 32.28
CA LYS A 46 8.44 -5.10 32.63
C LYS A 46 8.29 -5.20 34.14
N ARG A 47 7.29 -5.94 34.58
CA ARG A 47 6.95 -6.07 36.00
C ARG A 47 7.00 -7.52 36.45
N THR A 48 7.38 -7.72 37.69
CA THR A 48 7.34 -9.04 38.33
C THR A 48 6.08 -9.13 39.17
N VAL A 49 5.18 -10.04 38.82
CA VAL A 49 3.95 -10.30 39.58
C VAL A 49 4.08 -11.61 40.33
N ARG A 50 3.95 -11.56 41.65
CA ARG A 50 3.97 -12.75 42.50
C ARG A 50 2.55 -13.29 42.69
N VAL A 51 2.31 -14.50 42.23
CA VAL A 51 1.02 -15.20 42.38
C VAL A 51 1.17 -16.34 43.38
N VAL A 52 0.26 -16.38 44.37
CA VAL A 52 0.20 -17.46 45.36
C VAL A 52 -1.00 -18.35 45.05
N LYS A 53 -0.75 -19.61 44.69
CA LYS A 53 -1.79 -20.60 44.41
C LYS A 53 -2.51 -21.00 45.70
N TYR A 54 -3.82 -21.20 45.63
CA TYR A 54 -4.62 -21.79 46.71
C TYR A 54 -4.52 -23.32 46.68
N ASP A 55 -4.70 -23.96 47.83
CA ASP A 55 -4.61 -25.42 47.95
C ASP A 55 -5.63 -26.11 47.03
N GLY A 56 -5.12 -26.94 46.10
CA GLY A 56 -5.92 -27.66 45.10
C GLY A 56 -6.23 -26.88 43.82
N ASN A 57 -5.95 -25.58 43.74
CA ASN A 57 -6.26 -24.75 42.57
C ASN A 57 -5.01 -24.38 41.74
N GLY A 58 -5.18 -24.36 40.42
CA GLY A 58 -4.14 -23.90 39.49
C GLY A 58 -3.94 -22.39 39.51
N LEU A 59 -2.99 -21.91 38.69
CA LEU A 59 -2.65 -20.48 38.58
C LEU A 59 -3.83 -19.61 38.11
N GLY A 60 -4.79 -20.18 37.36
CA GLY A 60 -5.98 -19.46 36.90
C GLY A 60 -5.77 -18.62 35.65
N ILE A 61 -4.81 -18.98 34.80
CA ILE A 61 -4.58 -18.36 33.49
C ILE A 61 -4.59 -19.39 32.37
N SER A 62 -4.98 -18.97 31.17
CA SER A 62 -4.69 -19.67 29.92
C SER A 62 -3.58 -18.92 29.19
N ILE A 63 -2.67 -19.68 28.59
CA ILE A 63 -1.59 -19.13 27.75
C ILE A 63 -1.76 -19.59 26.31
N LYS A 64 -1.21 -18.83 25.37
CA LYS A 64 -1.05 -19.18 23.95
C LYS A 64 0.33 -18.75 23.46
N GLY A 65 0.70 -19.19 22.26
CA GLY A 65 2.02 -18.92 21.68
C GLY A 65 3.07 -19.94 22.12
N GLY A 66 4.33 -19.64 21.82
CA GLY A 66 5.49 -20.52 21.90
C GLY A 66 6.32 -20.39 20.63
N ARG A 67 7.62 -20.69 20.70
CA ARG A 67 8.50 -20.64 19.51
C ARG A 67 7.96 -21.47 18.35
N ASP A 68 7.35 -22.62 18.65
CA ASP A 68 6.66 -23.51 17.71
C ASP A 68 5.52 -22.83 16.93
N ASN A 69 4.93 -21.76 17.49
CA ASN A 69 3.87 -20.97 16.87
C ASN A 69 4.35 -19.58 16.39
N ASN A 70 5.67 -19.33 16.36
CA ASN A 70 6.30 -18.06 15.98
C ASN A 70 5.77 -16.82 16.73
N ILE A 71 5.32 -17.00 17.97
CA ILE A 71 4.72 -15.95 18.80
C ILE A 71 5.19 -16.18 20.26
N PRO A 72 5.46 -15.14 21.07
CA PRO A 72 5.89 -15.34 22.46
C PRO A 72 4.76 -15.90 23.35
N ILE A 73 5.12 -16.37 24.55
CA ILE A 73 4.14 -16.92 25.50
C ILE A 73 3.28 -15.79 26.09
N ILE A 74 1.97 -15.83 25.85
CA ILE A 74 1.05 -14.73 26.20
C ILE A 74 -0.17 -15.25 26.97
N ILE A 75 -0.63 -14.48 27.96
CA ILE A 75 -1.87 -14.73 28.69
C ILE A 75 -3.08 -14.45 27.78
N SER A 76 -3.80 -15.51 27.41
CA SER A 76 -5.00 -15.44 26.57
C SER A 76 -6.29 -15.26 27.37
N LYS A 77 -6.29 -15.71 28.63
CA LYS A 77 -7.45 -15.60 29.53
C LYS A 77 -7.01 -15.62 30.98
N ILE A 78 -7.70 -14.85 31.82
CA ILE A 78 -7.61 -14.92 33.29
C ILE A 78 -8.98 -15.38 33.81
N PHE A 79 -8.99 -16.41 34.65
CA PHE A 79 -10.22 -16.97 35.21
C PHE A 79 -10.61 -16.22 36.48
N LYS A 80 -11.81 -15.65 36.50
CA LYS A 80 -12.32 -14.88 37.64
C LYS A 80 -12.35 -15.71 38.92
N GLY A 81 -11.96 -15.10 40.05
CA GLY A 81 -11.94 -15.74 41.36
C GLY A 81 -10.80 -16.73 41.59
N MET A 82 -9.79 -16.76 40.71
CA MET A 82 -8.62 -17.63 40.82
C MET A 82 -7.38 -16.84 41.26
N ALA A 83 -6.29 -17.55 41.58
CA ALA A 83 -5.06 -16.96 42.11
C ALA A 83 -4.52 -15.78 41.27
N ALA A 84 -4.50 -15.90 39.94
CA ALA A 84 -4.07 -14.82 39.04
C ALA A 84 -5.04 -13.64 38.91
N ASP A 85 -6.34 -13.84 39.15
CA ASP A 85 -7.33 -12.75 39.16
C ASP A 85 -7.24 -11.94 40.45
N HIS A 86 -7.02 -12.62 41.58
CA HIS A 86 -6.89 -11.99 42.89
C HIS A 86 -5.66 -11.11 43.05
N THR A 87 -4.61 -11.29 42.23
CA THR A 87 -3.48 -10.37 42.26
C THR A 87 -3.85 -8.99 41.71
N GLY A 88 -4.81 -8.90 40.78
CA GLY A 88 -5.19 -7.66 40.10
C GLY A 88 -4.07 -7.04 39.24
N GLU A 89 -2.90 -7.68 39.18
CA GLU A 89 -1.68 -7.17 38.55
C GLU A 89 -1.34 -7.88 37.23
N LEU A 90 -2.09 -8.95 36.89
CA LEU A 90 -2.00 -9.64 35.60
C LEU A 90 -3.17 -9.25 34.70
N PHE A 91 -2.89 -9.09 33.42
CA PHE A 91 -3.87 -8.73 32.41
C PHE A 91 -3.82 -9.70 31.22
N VAL A 92 -4.97 -9.89 30.58
CA VAL A 92 -5.03 -10.57 29.28
C VAL A 92 -4.22 -9.76 28.26
N GLY A 93 -3.29 -10.40 27.56
CA GLY A 93 -2.32 -9.75 26.68
C GLY A 93 -0.93 -9.54 27.30
N ASP A 94 -0.72 -9.87 28.58
CA ASP A 94 0.63 -9.91 29.15
C ASP A 94 1.47 -11.01 28.46
N THR A 95 2.65 -10.64 27.98
CA THR A 95 3.69 -11.57 27.54
C THR A 95 4.49 -12.03 28.76
N ILE A 96 4.58 -13.34 28.96
CA ILE A 96 5.36 -13.95 30.03
C ILE A 96 6.79 -14.15 29.54
N LEU A 97 7.71 -13.37 30.11
CA LEU A 97 9.13 -13.40 29.77
C LEU A 97 9.91 -14.42 30.61
N ALA A 98 9.51 -14.62 31.87
CA ALA A 98 10.12 -15.62 32.76
C ALA A 98 9.16 -16.10 33.86
N VAL A 99 9.40 -17.30 34.38
CA VAL A 99 8.69 -17.90 35.51
C VAL A 99 9.71 -18.34 36.55
N ASN A 100 9.65 -17.81 37.77
CA ASN A 100 10.61 -18.11 38.85
C ASN A 100 12.09 -17.93 38.43
N GLY A 101 12.36 -16.98 37.54
CA GLY A 101 13.71 -16.74 36.99
C GLY A 101 14.09 -17.60 35.79
N GLU A 102 13.28 -18.61 35.41
CA GLU A 102 13.46 -19.38 34.18
C GLU A 102 12.88 -18.62 32.99
N SER A 103 13.72 -18.28 32.00
CA SER A 103 13.32 -17.51 30.82
C SER A 103 12.40 -18.33 29.89
N LEU A 104 11.31 -17.70 29.43
CA LEU A 104 10.35 -18.25 28.48
C LEU A 104 10.34 -17.54 27.13
N VAL A 105 11.23 -16.57 26.90
CA VAL A 105 11.36 -15.83 25.62
C VAL A 105 11.49 -16.78 24.42
N ASP A 106 12.11 -17.92 24.68
CA ASP A 106 12.57 -18.89 23.71
C ASP A 106 12.04 -20.30 24.08
N ALA A 107 10.90 -20.38 24.76
CA ALA A 107 10.26 -21.64 25.12
C ALA A 107 9.27 -22.09 24.03
N THR A 108 9.14 -23.41 23.85
CA THR A 108 7.97 -23.96 23.13
C THR A 108 6.71 -23.80 24.00
N HIS A 109 5.54 -23.91 23.38
CA HIS A 109 4.27 -23.91 24.11
C HIS A 109 4.28 -24.92 25.27
N ASP A 110 4.70 -26.15 24.98
CA ASP A 110 4.74 -27.24 25.96
C ASP A 110 5.74 -26.98 27.09
N ASP A 111 6.89 -26.38 26.79
CA ASP A 111 7.90 -26.07 27.82
C ASP A 111 7.40 -24.97 28.76
N ALA A 112 6.72 -23.95 28.23
CA ALA A 112 6.09 -22.91 29.03
C ALA A 112 4.99 -23.48 29.94
N VAL A 113 4.16 -24.40 29.43
CA VAL A 113 3.14 -25.10 30.23
C VAL A 113 3.81 -25.92 31.34
N LYS A 114 4.91 -26.64 31.03
CA LYS A 114 5.66 -27.42 32.02
C LYS A 114 6.28 -26.51 33.10
N ALA A 115 6.84 -25.36 32.72
CA ALA A 115 7.42 -24.40 33.67
C ALA A 115 6.35 -23.85 34.64
N LEU A 116 5.19 -23.43 34.12
CA LEU A 116 4.07 -22.93 34.95
C LEU A 116 3.44 -24.00 35.86
N LYS A 117 3.40 -25.26 35.40
CA LYS A 117 2.93 -26.40 36.20
C LYS A 117 3.92 -26.82 37.28
N ARG A 118 5.22 -26.79 36.97
CA ARG A 118 6.30 -27.10 37.91
C ARG A 118 6.48 -26.02 38.97
N ALA A 119 6.10 -24.78 38.64
CA ALA A 119 6.10 -23.69 39.60
C ALA A 119 5.26 -24.10 40.81
N GLY A 120 5.83 -23.99 42.01
CA GLY A 120 5.22 -24.42 43.26
C GLY A 120 4.04 -23.54 43.68
N ARG A 121 3.80 -23.47 44.99
CA ARG A 121 2.72 -22.63 45.55
C ARG A 121 2.92 -21.14 45.25
N VAL A 122 4.16 -20.68 45.22
CA VAL A 122 4.51 -19.29 44.90
C VAL A 122 5.13 -19.25 43.50
N VAL A 123 4.61 -18.36 42.65
CA VAL A 123 5.05 -18.20 41.27
C VAL A 123 5.34 -16.72 41.01
N ASP A 124 6.59 -16.40 40.68
CA ASP A 124 7.01 -15.08 40.24
C ASP A 124 6.99 -15.04 38.70
N LEU A 125 6.08 -14.26 38.14
CA LEU A 125 5.95 -14.07 36.70
C LEU A 125 6.58 -12.74 36.31
N TYR A 126 7.62 -12.79 35.47
CA TYR A 126 8.16 -11.60 34.83
C TYR A 126 7.38 -11.35 33.55
N VAL A 127 6.55 -10.31 33.54
CA VAL A 127 5.59 -10.04 32.46
C VAL A 127 5.78 -8.66 31.88
N GLN A 128 5.38 -8.52 30.62
CA GLN A 128 5.28 -7.24 29.94
C GLN A 128 3.89 -7.11 29.36
N TYR A 129 3.16 -6.05 29.72
CA TYR A 129 1.85 -5.81 29.13
C TYR A 129 2.02 -5.39 27.69
N LYS A 130 1.62 -6.25 26.74
CA LYS A 130 1.69 -5.92 25.33
C LYS A 130 0.28 -5.84 24.81
N ARG A 131 -0.35 -4.67 24.94
CA ARG A 131 -1.66 -4.44 24.34
C ARG A 131 -1.47 -4.51 22.82
N ASP A 132 -1.93 -5.62 22.23
CA ASP A 132 -1.96 -5.90 20.80
C ASP A 132 -0.61 -6.11 20.06
N GLU A 133 0.32 -6.92 20.60
CA GLU A 133 1.39 -7.50 19.74
C GLU A 133 0.99 -8.83 19.05
N LEU A 134 -0.22 -9.32 19.29
CA LEU A 134 -0.78 -10.54 18.70
C LEU A 134 -1.77 -10.31 17.57
N VAL A 135 -2.20 -9.08 17.40
CA VAL A 135 -2.65 -8.63 16.09
C VAL A 135 -1.35 -8.15 15.46
N ARG A 136 -0.68 -9.00 14.66
CA ARG A 136 -0.02 -8.44 13.48
C ARG A 136 -1.14 -7.62 12.83
N ARG A 137 -1.17 -6.30 13.08
CA ARG A 137 -1.92 -5.43 12.20
C ARG A 137 -1.18 -5.63 10.90
N ASP A 138 -1.75 -6.44 10.02
CA ASP A 138 -1.24 -6.64 8.69
C ASP A 138 -0.79 -5.25 8.23
N ASN A 139 0.49 -5.12 7.90
CA ASN A 139 0.97 -3.87 7.37
C ASN A 139 0.15 -3.65 6.10
N ILE A 140 -0.85 -2.78 6.18
CA ILE A 140 -1.90 -2.72 5.16
C ILE A 140 -1.30 -2.36 3.79
N ILE A 141 -0.16 -1.66 3.82
CA ILE A 141 0.66 -1.35 2.66
C ILE A 141 1.17 -2.62 1.97
N GLU A 142 1.48 -3.70 2.68
CA GLU A 142 1.86 -5.01 2.08
C GLU A 142 0.71 -5.68 1.34
N LYS A 143 -0.55 -5.33 1.62
CA LYS A 143 -1.73 -5.90 0.95
C LYS A 143 -2.00 -5.30 -0.44
N ILE A 144 -1.26 -4.27 -0.83
CA ILE A 144 -1.32 -3.72 -2.19
C ILE A 144 -0.60 -4.68 -3.15
N GLU A 145 -1.15 -4.91 -4.35
CA GLU A 145 -0.55 -5.78 -5.37
C GLU A 145 0.65 -5.12 -6.06
N TRP A 146 1.76 -5.00 -5.34
CA TRP A 146 2.94 -4.31 -5.82
C TRP A 146 3.61 -4.96 -7.04
N ASP A 147 4.41 -4.16 -7.75
CA ASP A 147 5.17 -4.60 -8.91
C ASP A 147 6.33 -5.56 -8.58
N ASP A 148 6.70 -5.68 -7.30
CA ASP A 148 7.76 -6.53 -6.80
C ASP A 148 7.30 -7.35 -5.58
N GLU A 149 8.04 -8.43 -5.29
CA GLU A 149 7.80 -9.32 -4.13
C GLU A 149 8.37 -8.75 -2.82
N VAL A 150 8.83 -7.50 -2.82
CA VAL A 150 9.48 -6.87 -1.67
C VAL A 150 8.42 -6.52 -0.62
N CYS A 151 8.65 -6.92 0.62
CA CYS A 151 7.73 -6.74 1.73
C CYS A 151 8.34 -5.76 2.74
N GLU A 152 8.08 -4.47 2.53
CA GLU A 152 8.62 -3.39 3.36
C GLU A 152 7.52 -2.52 3.99
N ARG A 153 7.82 -2.00 5.19
CA ARG A 153 6.97 -1.06 5.96
C ARG A 153 6.76 0.29 5.28
N ILE A 154 7.68 0.65 4.41
CA ILE A 154 7.66 1.86 3.59
C ILE A 154 7.64 1.38 2.15
N ARG A 155 6.71 1.85 1.34
CA ARG A 155 6.65 1.48 -0.08
C ARG A 155 6.60 2.70 -0.96
N THR A 156 7.23 2.56 -2.11
CA THR A 156 7.53 3.67 -3.01
C THR A 156 6.91 3.39 -4.37
N ILE A 157 6.07 4.29 -4.84
CA ILE A 157 5.46 4.22 -6.17
C ILE A 157 6.27 5.14 -7.09
N GLY A 158 6.99 4.55 -8.04
CA GLY A 158 7.71 5.31 -9.05
C GLY A 158 6.75 6.07 -9.98
N LEU A 159 7.04 7.34 -10.25
CA LEU A 159 6.18 8.22 -11.06
C LEU A 159 6.42 8.12 -12.56
N LYS A 160 7.54 7.55 -12.98
CA LYS A 160 7.91 7.45 -14.39
C LYS A 160 6.88 6.58 -15.12
N LEU A 161 6.11 7.20 -16.02
CA LEU A 161 5.02 6.56 -16.76
C LEU A 161 3.90 5.99 -15.86
N ALA A 162 3.81 6.43 -14.61
CA ALA A 162 2.64 6.14 -13.79
C ALA A 162 1.41 6.83 -14.38
N TYR A 163 0.25 6.18 -14.30
CA TYR A 163 -1.02 6.85 -14.56
C TYR A 163 -1.39 7.67 -13.33
N VAL A 164 -1.85 8.89 -13.55
CA VAL A 164 -2.34 9.79 -12.50
C VAL A 164 -3.59 10.49 -13.03
N ALA A 165 -4.71 10.37 -12.34
CA ALA A 165 -5.97 10.98 -12.76
C ALA A 165 -6.82 11.39 -11.56
N ARG A 166 -7.78 12.29 -11.76
CA ARG A 166 -8.85 12.54 -10.80
C ARG A 166 -9.91 11.46 -10.97
N ALA A 167 -10.53 11.03 -9.86
CA ALA A 167 -11.67 10.15 -9.93
C ALA A 167 -12.83 10.83 -10.69
N GLY A 168 -13.60 10.03 -11.43
CA GLY A 168 -14.78 10.53 -12.14
C GLY A 168 -15.88 10.98 -11.17
N MET A 169 -16.75 11.90 -11.63
CA MET A 169 -17.84 12.43 -10.79
C MET A 169 -18.78 11.34 -10.23
N ASP A 170 -18.98 10.26 -10.98
CA ASP A 170 -19.82 9.13 -10.55
C ASP A 170 -19.19 8.33 -9.39
N ALA A 171 -17.86 8.33 -9.29
CA ALA A 171 -17.11 7.65 -8.23
C ALA A 171 -16.79 8.56 -7.04
N ASP A 172 -16.74 9.88 -7.26
CA ASP A 172 -16.32 10.88 -6.28
C ASP A 172 -17.03 12.22 -6.50
N VAL A 173 -18.27 12.32 -6.02
CA VAL A 173 -19.09 13.54 -6.13
C VAL A 173 -18.45 14.74 -5.43
N GLU A 174 -17.67 14.50 -4.38
CA GLU A 174 -17.03 15.54 -3.58
C GLU A 174 -15.68 16.00 -4.14
N GLY A 175 -15.17 15.35 -5.18
CA GLY A 175 -13.90 15.68 -5.83
C GLY A 175 -12.69 15.51 -4.91
N ARG A 176 -12.72 14.63 -3.91
CA ARG A 176 -11.60 14.45 -2.96
C ARG A 176 -10.60 13.38 -3.34
N ILE A 177 -10.80 12.69 -4.46
CA ILE A 177 -10.08 11.46 -4.80
C ILE A 177 -9.26 11.64 -6.07
N PHE A 178 -7.98 11.28 -5.99
CA PHE A 178 -7.16 11.05 -7.17
C PHE A 178 -6.66 9.61 -7.17
N GLU A 179 -6.42 9.09 -8.36
CA GLU A 179 -6.02 7.71 -8.59
C GLU A 179 -4.61 7.68 -9.17
N MET A 180 -3.85 6.68 -8.76
CA MET A 180 -2.58 6.35 -9.40
C MET A 180 -2.56 4.88 -9.78
N ARG A 181 -2.00 4.59 -10.96
CA ARG A 181 -1.74 3.22 -11.40
C ARG A 181 -0.29 3.06 -11.78
N SER A 182 0.27 1.89 -11.48
CA SER A 182 1.63 1.57 -11.89
C SER A 182 1.77 1.52 -13.42
N PRO A 183 2.98 1.73 -13.96
CA PRO A 183 3.24 1.61 -15.40
C PRO A 183 2.80 0.25 -15.98
N SER A 184 3.06 -0.83 -15.24
CA SER A 184 2.66 -2.20 -15.61
C SER A 184 1.14 -2.43 -15.56
N GLY A 185 0.43 -1.55 -14.87
CA GLY A 185 -0.99 -1.68 -14.61
C GLY A 185 -1.37 -2.68 -13.52
N ARG A 186 -0.40 -3.26 -12.79
CA ARG A 186 -0.61 -4.29 -11.77
C ARG A 186 -1.31 -3.78 -10.50
N PHE A 187 -0.95 -2.59 -10.02
CA PHE A 187 -1.72 -1.95 -8.93
C PHE A 187 -2.34 -0.63 -9.39
N ALA A 188 -3.54 -0.40 -8.86
CA ALA A 188 -4.24 0.87 -8.89
C ALA A 188 -4.59 1.26 -7.45
N LEU A 189 -4.32 2.50 -7.07
CA LEU A 189 -4.59 3.04 -5.75
C LEU A 189 -5.43 4.30 -5.88
N ALA A 190 -6.48 4.38 -5.08
CA ALA A 190 -7.26 5.59 -4.89
C ALA A 190 -6.78 6.29 -3.61
N PHE A 191 -6.49 7.57 -3.72
CA PHE A 191 -6.07 8.45 -2.63
C PHE A 191 -7.17 9.47 -2.36
N ARG A 192 -7.71 9.48 -1.16
CA ARG A 192 -8.69 10.47 -0.70
C ARG A 192 -8.02 11.51 0.17
N CYS A 193 -8.25 12.77 -0.18
CA CYS A 193 -7.78 13.93 0.55
C CYS A 193 -8.87 14.48 1.49
N ILE A 194 -8.46 15.37 2.39
CA ILE A 194 -9.39 16.00 3.34
C ILE A 194 -10.42 16.90 2.65
N SER A 195 -10.08 17.48 1.48
CA SER A 195 -10.91 18.39 0.70
C SER A 195 -10.61 18.28 -0.79
N SER A 196 -11.49 18.81 -1.65
CA SER A 196 -11.26 18.85 -3.10
C SER A 196 -10.04 19.68 -3.47
N THR A 197 -9.84 20.82 -2.79
CA THR A 197 -8.68 21.69 -3.01
C THR A 197 -7.36 20.99 -2.69
N GLU A 198 -7.32 20.22 -1.59
CA GLU A 198 -6.15 19.40 -1.28
C GLU A 198 -5.94 18.30 -2.33
N ALA A 199 -7.02 17.69 -2.82
CA ALA A 199 -6.94 16.68 -3.87
C ALA A 199 -6.40 17.25 -5.18
N ASP A 200 -6.84 18.44 -5.61
CA ASP A 200 -6.30 19.13 -6.78
C ASP A 200 -4.80 19.43 -6.58
N ALA A 201 -4.42 19.95 -5.42
CA ALA A 201 -3.05 20.30 -5.15
C ALA A 201 -2.11 19.06 -5.07
N TRP A 202 -2.59 17.93 -4.53
CA TRP A 202 -1.86 16.66 -4.56
C TRP A 202 -1.75 16.12 -5.98
N PHE A 203 -2.86 16.10 -6.72
CA PHE A 203 -2.90 15.67 -8.11
C PHE A 203 -1.93 16.47 -8.98
N GLU A 204 -1.97 17.81 -8.92
CA GLU A 204 -1.08 18.68 -9.70
C GLU A 204 0.39 18.44 -9.38
N ALA A 205 0.74 18.25 -8.10
CA ALA A 205 2.11 17.97 -7.68
C ALA A 205 2.60 16.61 -8.22
N VAL A 206 1.81 15.56 -8.05
CA VAL A 206 2.15 14.20 -8.50
C VAL A 206 2.20 14.14 -10.03
N HIS A 207 1.19 14.69 -10.71
CA HIS A 207 1.12 14.76 -12.17
C HIS A 207 2.28 15.58 -12.74
N GLY A 208 2.62 16.71 -12.12
CA GLY A 208 3.76 17.55 -12.51
C GLY A 208 5.09 16.79 -12.44
N CYS A 209 5.33 16.05 -11.36
CA CYS A 209 6.52 15.20 -11.21
C CYS A 209 6.55 14.06 -12.25
N SER A 210 5.42 13.37 -12.45
CA SER A 210 5.31 12.32 -13.47
C SER A 210 5.58 12.84 -14.90
N ASN A 211 4.99 13.99 -15.25
CA ASN A 211 5.17 14.61 -16.56
C ASN A 211 6.61 15.08 -16.79
N ALA A 212 7.30 15.56 -15.76
CA ALA A 212 8.72 15.93 -15.86
C ALA A 212 9.62 14.74 -16.23
N LEU A 213 9.22 13.52 -15.90
CA LEU A 213 9.96 12.29 -16.24
C LEU A 213 9.68 11.78 -17.66
N LEU A 214 8.67 12.31 -18.35
CA LEU A 214 8.21 11.78 -19.63
C LEU A 214 9.27 11.89 -20.73
N THR A 215 10.03 13.00 -20.77
CA THR A 215 11.11 13.20 -21.74
C THR A 215 12.21 12.14 -21.57
N GLN A 216 12.61 11.87 -20.32
CA GLN A 216 13.59 10.83 -20.02
C GLN A 216 13.06 9.45 -20.38
N ALA A 217 11.80 9.16 -20.03
CA ALA A 217 11.16 7.89 -20.35
C ALA A 217 11.09 7.65 -21.86
N LEU A 218 10.72 8.67 -22.65
CA LEU A 218 10.63 8.59 -24.11
C LEU A 218 11.98 8.28 -24.76
N ALA A 219 13.06 8.87 -24.25
CA ALA A 219 14.40 8.57 -24.71
C ALA A 219 14.77 7.11 -24.40
N GLN A 220 14.48 6.63 -23.19
CA GLN A 220 14.75 5.24 -22.79
C GLN A 220 14.01 4.22 -23.65
N VAL A 221 12.72 4.47 -23.92
CA VAL A 221 11.90 3.62 -24.80
C VAL A 221 12.51 3.57 -26.21
N ASN A 222 12.82 4.72 -26.81
CA ASN A 222 13.37 4.74 -28.17
C ASN A 222 14.74 4.04 -28.27
N ILE A 223 15.58 4.13 -27.23
CA ILE A 223 16.84 3.39 -27.14
C ILE A 223 16.58 1.88 -27.10
N MET A 224 15.65 1.41 -26.27
CA MET A 224 15.27 0.00 -26.17
C MET A 224 14.73 -0.55 -27.50
N LEU A 225 13.89 0.22 -28.19
CA LEU A 225 13.34 -0.18 -29.49
C LEU A 225 14.41 -0.17 -30.60
N GLY A 226 15.53 0.53 -30.41
CA GLY A 226 16.51 0.78 -31.47
C GLY A 226 15.98 1.75 -32.53
N GLY A 227 15.05 2.63 -32.15
CA GLY A 227 14.47 3.65 -33.02
C GLY A 227 13.37 3.18 -33.98
N HIS A 228 12.94 1.92 -33.91
CA HIS A 228 11.95 1.34 -34.83
C HIS A 228 10.87 0.51 -34.10
N PRO A 229 9.59 0.93 -34.14
CA PRO A 229 9.10 2.23 -34.62
C PRO A 229 9.58 3.37 -33.69
N GLN A 230 9.81 4.56 -34.27
CA GLN A 230 10.19 5.72 -33.49
C GLN A 230 8.96 6.28 -32.77
N VAL A 231 8.96 6.23 -31.44
CA VAL A 231 7.91 6.82 -30.61
C VAL A 231 8.17 8.31 -30.49
N ARG A 232 7.20 9.12 -30.93
CA ARG A 232 7.26 10.60 -30.92
C ARG A 232 6.59 11.18 -29.68
N ARG A 233 5.49 10.59 -29.25
CA ARG A 233 4.79 10.92 -28.00
C ARG A 233 4.30 9.63 -27.38
N MET A 234 4.14 9.64 -26.06
CA MET A 234 3.49 8.56 -25.34
C MET A 234 2.88 9.10 -24.06
N GLY A 235 1.89 8.40 -23.53
CA GLY A 235 1.21 8.79 -22.31
C GLY A 235 -0.08 8.01 -22.11
N TRP A 236 -0.75 8.28 -21.01
CA TRP A 236 -2.03 7.69 -20.70
C TRP A 236 -3.18 8.50 -21.28
N MET A 237 -4.20 7.80 -21.74
CA MET A 237 -5.50 8.36 -22.09
C MET A 237 -6.61 7.58 -21.39
N ALA A 238 -7.78 8.18 -21.26
CA ALA A 238 -8.97 7.49 -20.78
C ALA A 238 -9.83 7.12 -21.99
N GLU A 239 -10.17 5.84 -22.11
CA GLU A 239 -11.13 5.32 -23.09
C GLU A 239 -12.47 5.09 -22.40
N GLU A 240 -13.54 5.62 -22.98
CA GLU A 240 -14.90 5.33 -22.53
C GLU A 240 -15.27 3.91 -22.99
N VAL A 241 -15.64 3.06 -22.03
CA VAL A 241 -16.00 1.66 -22.24
C VAL A 241 -17.36 1.42 -21.60
N VAL A 242 -18.23 0.68 -22.29
CA VAL A 242 -19.52 0.25 -21.75
C VAL A 242 -19.43 -1.24 -21.43
N GLU A 243 -19.55 -1.60 -20.15
CA GLU A 243 -19.49 -2.97 -19.65
C GLU A 243 -20.75 -3.24 -18.82
N ASP A 244 -21.49 -4.30 -19.15
CA ASP A 244 -22.80 -4.63 -18.52
C ASP A 244 -23.81 -3.47 -18.46
N GLY A 245 -23.77 -2.58 -19.46
CA GLY A 245 -24.63 -1.39 -19.54
C GLY A 245 -24.19 -0.22 -18.67
N ILE A 246 -23.04 -0.34 -17.99
CA ILE A 246 -22.43 0.72 -17.20
C ILE A 246 -21.30 1.35 -18.03
N THR A 247 -21.39 2.66 -18.23
CA THR A 247 -20.30 3.44 -18.84
C THR A 247 -19.21 3.68 -17.80
N MET A 248 -17.97 3.36 -18.14
CA MET A 248 -16.80 3.59 -17.30
C MET A 248 -15.60 4.06 -18.14
N TRP A 249 -14.70 4.83 -17.52
CA TRP A 249 -13.47 5.27 -18.16
C TRP A 249 -12.33 4.34 -17.78
N LYS A 250 -11.70 3.70 -18.77
CA LYS A 250 -10.54 2.81 -18.56
C LYS A 250 -9.26 3.48 -19.04
N PRO A 251 -8.18 3.49 -18.24
CA PRO A 251 -6.90 4.02 -18.68
C PRO A 251 -6.28 3.11 -19.74
N LYS A 252 -5.86 3.70 -20.86
CA LYS A 252 -5.09 3.06 -21.93
C LYS A 252 -3.77 3.80 -22.11
N PHE A 253 -2.68 3.05 -22.22
CA PHE A 253 -1.40 3.64 -22.59
C PHE A 253 -1.32 3.77 -24.10
N VAL A 254 -0.94 4.94 -24.60
CA VAL A 254 -0.96 5.23 -26.02
C VAL A 254 0.38 5.78 -26.46
N THR A 255 0.82 5.37 -27.64
CA THR A 255 2.05 5.84 -28.26
C THR A 255 1.72 6.39 -29.64
N LEU A 256 2.35 7.51 -29.98
CA LEU A 256 2.26 8.15 -31.28
C LEU A 256 3.57 7.92 -32.01
N THR A 257 3.51 7.24 -33.15
CA THR A 257 4.64 7.10 -34.06
C THR A 257 4.56 8.16 -35.15
N HIS A 258 5.34 8.02 -36.23
CA HIS A 258 5.22 8.91 -37.38
C HIS A 258 3.91 8.70 -38.14
N SER A 259 3.40 7.48 -38.18
CA SER A 259 2.30 7.07 -39.06
C SER A 259 1.13 6.43 -38.33
N GLU A 260 1.25 6.14 -37.03
CA GLU A 260 0.26 5.38 -36.28
C GLU A 260 0.09 5.88 -34.85
N LEU A 261 -1.13 5.73 -34.35
CA LEU A 261 -1.49 5.82 -32.95
C LEU A 261 -1.72 4.39 -32.44
N LEU A 262 -0.91 3.94 -31.48
CA LEU A 262 -0.91 2.57 -30.97
C LEU A 262 -1.39 2.56 -29.53
N PHE A 263 -2.33 1.67 -29.21
CA PHE A 263 -2.96 1.54 -27.90
C PHE A 263 -2.52 0.25 -27.21
N TYR A 264 -2.27 0.35 -25.91
CA TYR A 264 -1.87 -0.73 -25.02
C TYR A 264 -2.71 -0.69 -23.75
N GLU A 265 -2.87 -1.84 -23.10
CA GLU A 265 -3.57 -1.94 -21.80
C GLU A 265 -2.79 -1.26 -20.67
N ALA A 266 -1.46 -1.28 -20.78
CA ALA A 266 -0.51 -0.70 -19.83
C ALA A 266 0.79 -0.34 -20.56
N VAL A 267 1.76 0.27 -19.86
CA VAL A 267 3.08 0.54 -20.42
C VAL A 267 3.77 -0.79 -20.70
N PRO A 268 4.19 -1.08 -21.94
CA PRO A 268 4.89 -2.32 -22.23
C PRO A 268 6.29 -2.30 -21.59
N GLN A 269 6.62 -3.36 -20.86
CA GLN A 269 7.85 -3.51 -20.09
C GLN A 269 8.96 -4.16 -20.91
N LEU A 270 8.60 -5.00 -21.88
CA LEU A 270 9.53 -5.73 -22.73
C LEU A 270 9.43 -5.26 -24.17
N LYS A 271 10.56 -5.24 -24.90
CA LYS A 271 10.62 -4.87 -26.31
C LYS A 271 9.60 -5.62 -27.18
N ALA A 272 9.33 -6.89 -26.90
CA ALA A 272 8.35 -7.69 -27.64
C ALA A 272 6.92 -7.17 -27.48
N GLU A 273 6.55 -6.70 -26.29
CA GLU A 273 5.20 -6.18 -26.01
C GLU A 273 4.92 -4.86 -26.77
N TRP A 274 5.96 -4.06 -27.04
CA TRP A 274 5.85 -2.87 -27.91
C TRP A 274 5.55 -3.22 -29.37
N ALA A 275 5.78 -4.46 -29.79
CA ALA A 275 5.43 -4.94 -31.12
C ALA A 275 3.99 -5.48 -31.20
N GLU A 276 3.29 -5.58 -30.07
CA GLU A 276 1.95 -6.16 -29.95
C GLU A 276 0.93 -5.15 -29.38
N PRO A 277 0.70 -4.00 -30.05
CA PRO A 277 -0.36 -3.08 -29.65
C PRO A 277 -1.72 -3.75 -29.75
N ARG A 278 -2.62 -3.44 -28.82
CA ARG A 278 -4.02 -3.91 -28.86
C ARG A 278 -4.77 -3.37 -30.06
N ILE A 279 -4.56 -2.09 -30.36
CA ILE A 279 -5.19 -1.38 -31.46
C ILE A 279 -4.15 -0.47 -32.10
N GLY A 280 -4.01 -0.55 -33.43
CA GLY A 280 -3.27 0.41 -34.23
C GLY A 280 -4.23 1.23 -35.08
N ARG A 281 -4.08 2.56 -35.07
CA ARG A 281 -4.84 3.48 -35.92
C ARG A 281 -3.86 4.27 -36.80
N PRO A 282 -3.94 4.19 -38.14
CA PRO A 282 -3.09 5.00 -39.00
C PRO A 282 -3.43 6.49 -38.84
N LEU A 283 -2.40 7.32 -38.81
CA LEU A 283 -2.53 8.77 -38.79
C LEU A 283 -2.77 9.26 -40.21
N VAL A 284 -3.93 9.86 -40.44
CA VAL A 284 -4.21 10.58 -41.68
C VAL A 284 -3.74 12.01 -41.50
N ALA A 285 -2.62 12.37 -42.14
CA ALA A 285 -2.14 13.74 -42.17
C ALA A 285 -2.92 14.53 -43.23
N THR A 286 -3.94 15.30 -42.81
CA THR A 286 -4.59 16.27 -43.69
C THR A 286 -3.87 17.62 -43.60
N ARG A 287 -3.18 18.03 -44.67
CA ARG A 287 -2.59 19.37 -44.74
C ARG A 287 -3.68 20.40 -45.03
N VAL A 288 -3.79 21.43 -44.19
CA VAL A 288 -4.60 22.61 -44.52
C VAL A 288 -3.88 23.39 -45.63
N VAL A 289 -4.46 23.41 -46.82
CA VAL A 289 -4.00 24.24 -47.94
C VAL A 289 -4.71 25.58 -47.85
N GLN A 290 -4.02 26.63 -47.42
CA GLN A 290 -4.56 27.99 -47.53
C GLN A 290 -4.53 28.41 -49.01
N THR A 291 -5.71 28.47 -49.62
CA THR A 291 -5.89 29.08 -50.94
C THR A 291 -6.02 30.59 -50.78
N THR A 292 -5.18 31.35 -51.48
CA THR A 292 -5.30 32.81 -51.61
C THR A 292 -6.30 33.23 -52.70
N SER A 293 -6.93 32.26 -53.38
CA SER A 293 -7.94 32.53 -54.40
C SER A 293 -9.32 32.71 -53.78
N ARG A 294 -10.04 33.75 -54.19
CA ARG A 294 -11.46 33.98 -53.85
C ARG A 294 -12.42 32.96 -54.50
N THR A 295 -11.90 31.99 -55.24
CA THR A 295 -12.69 30.89 -55.79
C THR A 295 -12.51 29.65 -54.93
N ALA A 296 -13.63 29.10 -54.46
CA ALA A 296 -13.66 27.94 -53.59
C ALA A 296 -12.84 26.77 -54.19
N PRO A 297 -12.02 26.07 -53.40
CA PRO A 297 -11.26 24.94 -53.89
C PRO A 297 -12.23 23.79 -54.19
N ILE A 298 -12.19 23.29 -55.43
CA ILE A 298 -12.85 22.04 -55.81
C ILE A 298 -11.96 20.90 -55.33
N MET A 299 -12.37 20.19 -54.27
CA MET A 299 -11.75 18.92 -53.92
C MET A 299 -12.19 17.88 -54.94
N LYS A 300 -11.25 17.39 -55.76
CA LYS A 300 -11.40 16.11 -56.48
C LYS A 300 -10.70 15.04 -55.64
N GLY A 301 -11.43 13.96 -55.39
CA GLY A 301 -11.14 12.91 -54.40
C GLY A 301 -9.86 12.12 -54.63
#